data_AF-A0A0Q2LXD3-F1
#
_entry.id   AF-A0A0Q2LXD3-F1
#
_cell.length_a   1.000
_cell.length_b   1.000
_cell.length_c   1.000
_cell.angle_alpha   90.00
_cell.angle_beta   90.00
_cell.angle_gamma   90.00
#
_symmetry.space_group_name_H-M   'P 1'
#
loop_
_entity.id
_entity.type
_entity.pdbx_description
1 polymer ?
#
loop_
_entity_poly.entity_id
_entity_poly.type
_entity_poly.pdbx_seq_one_letter_code
_entity_poly.pdbx_strand_id
1 'polypeptide(L)'
;MTLAAAGLFLLGIAQLLRVPRTSLGRRVLRRMAPKDISKPRLGWFYRYVDNHPWAALQTARLVPRHTSYLREVKRELERASLPDVPVRVIVPRSRTRWRATYAKMDASNRALVKRFPRGELVFADGTSHSWLPVERPDVVVAAIRDVLSVA
;
A
#
# COMPACT_ATOMS: atom_id res chain seq x y z
N MET A 1 10.30 5.42 12.96
CA MET A 1 10.46 5.44 11.48
C MET A 1 11.85 5.05 11.03
N THR A 2 12.90 5.38 11.78
CA THR A 2 14.22 4.71 11.72
C THR A 2 14.08 3.18 11.69
N LEU A 3 13.19 2.60 12.50
CA LEU A 3 12.87 1.17 12.48
C LEU A 3 12.31 0.65 11.13
N ALA A 4 11.56 1.46 10.38
CA ALA A 4 11.01 1.06 9.09
C ALA A 4 12.07 1.12 7.98
N ALA A 5 12.91 2.17 7.98
CA ALA A 5 14.05 2.27 7.08
C ALA A 5 15.09 1.17 7.38
N ALA A 6 15.38 0.90 8.65
CA ALA A 6 16.25 -0.20 9.07
C ALA A 6 15.69 -1.57 8.67
N GLY A 7 14.38 -1.79 8.83
CA GLY A 7 13.72 -3.03 8.39
C GLY A 7 13.82 -3.26 6.89
N LEU A 8 13.60 -2.22 6.07
CA LEU A 8 13.77 -2.27 4.61
C LEU A 8 15.24 -2.48 4.22
N PHE A 9 16.18 -1.86 4.94
CA PHE A 9 17.60 -2.06 4.72
C PHE A 9 18.01 -3.51 4.98
N LEU A 10 17.62 -4.07 6.13
CA LEU A 10 17.87 -5.47 6.48
C LEU A 10 17.23 -6.44 5.49
N LEU A 11 16.01 -6.17 5.05
CA LEU A 11 15.35 -6.95 4.00
C LEU A 11 16.14 -6.92 2.69
N GLY A 12 16.62 -5.75 2.29
CA GLY A 12 17.44 -5.57 1.09
C GLY A 12 18.77 -6.31 1.15
N ILE A 13 19.46 -6.27 2.30
CA ILE A 13 20.66 -7.09 2.53
C ILE A 13 20.34 -8.58 2.44
N ALA A 14 19.25 -9.04 3.07
CA ALA A 14 18.82 -10.43 2.98
C ALA A 14 18.51 -10.87 1.54
N GLN A 15 17.90 -9.99 0.72
CA GLN A 15 17.65 -10.23 -0.70
C GLN A 15 18.95 -10.33 -1.51
N LEU A 16 19.91 -9.42 -1.29
CA LEU A 16 21.24 -9.49 -1.93
C LEU A 16 21.97 -10.79 -1.59
N LEU A 17 21.88 -11.22 -0.33
CA LEU A 17 22.44 -12.49 0.15
C LEU A 17 21.62 -13.72 -0.28
N ARG A 18 20.58 -13.54 -1.11
CA ARG A 18 19.70 -14.61 -1.61
C ARG A 18 19.04 -15.44 -0.50
N VAL A 19 18.92 -14.90 0.71
CA VAL A 19 18.26 -15.58 1.84
C VAL A 19 16.82 -15.98 1.51
N PRO A 20 15.99 -15.15 0.82
CA PRO A 20 14.67 -15.54 0.34
C PRO A 20 14.60 -16.82 -0.50
N ARG A 21 15.69 -17.19 -1.19
CA ARG A 21 15.76 -18.41 -2.01
C ARG A 21 15.95 -19.68 -1.19
N THR A 22 16.38 -19.55 0.07
CA THR A 22 16.60 -20.68 0.98
C THR A 22 15.29 -21.23 1.55
N SER A 23 15.30 -22.48 2.02
CA SER A 23 14.14 -23.11 2.68
C SER A 23 13.72 -22.40 3.98
N LEU A 24 14.67 -21.77 4.66
CA LEU A 24 14.44 -20.94 5.85
C LEU A 24 13.80 -19.59 5.46
N GLY A 25 14.35 -18.92 4.44
CA GLY A 25 13.82 -17.66 3.93
C GLY A 25 12.39 -17.79 3.39
N ARG A 26 12.10 -18.85 2.62
CA ARG A 26 10.73 -19.13 2.14
C ARG A 26 9.75 -19.40 3.28
N ARG A 27 10.19 -20.04 4.37
CA ARG A 27 9.39 -20.23 5.60
C ARG A 27 9.05 -18.91 6.28
N VAL A 28 10.02 -18.01 6.39
CA VAL A 28 9.81 -16.65 6.95
C VAL A 28 8.84 -15.86 6.08
N LEU A 29 9.06 -15.82 4.76
CA LEU A 29 8.17 -15.12 3.82
C LEU A 29 6.75 -15.68 3.85
N ARG A 30 6.58 -17.00 3.96
CA ARG A 30 5.26 -17.63 4.10
C ARG A 30 4.54 -17.22 5.39
N ARG A 31 5.27 -16.99 6.48
CA ARG A 31 4.68 -16.48 7.74
C ARG A 31 4.28 -15.01 7.64
N MET A 32 4.91 -14.25 6.76
CA MET A 32 4.62 -12.84 6.53
C MET A 32 3.50 -12.62 5.51
N ALA A 33 3.32 -13.56 4.58
CA ALA A 33 2.24 -13.52 3.60
C ALA A 33 0.86 -13.65 4.27
N PRO A 34 -0.19 -13.06 3.68
CA PRO A 34 -1.57 -13.30 4.11
C PRO A 34 -1.90 -14.79 4.16
N LYS A 35 -2.65 -15.23 5.18
CA LYS A 35 -2.97 -16.66 5.39
C LYS A 35 -3.82 -17.27 4.26
N ASP A 36 -4.52 -16.41 3.52
CA ASP A 36 -5.44 -16.71 2.43
C ASP A 36 -4.79 -16.60 1.04
N ILE A 37 -3.46 -16.43 0.97
CA ILE A 37 -2.78 -16.34 -0.32
C ILE A 37 -2.83 -17.68 -1.07
N SER A 38 -3.32 -17.66 -2.31
CA SER A 38 -3.35 -18.86 -3.17
C SER A 38 -1.91 -19.30 -3.55
N LYS A 39 -1.71 -20.59 -3.84
CA LYS A 39 -0.39 -21.12 -4.25
C LYS A 39 0.23 -20.36 -5.44
N PRO A 40 -0.51 -20.01 -6.51
CA PRO A 40 0.03 -19.23 -7.61
C PRO A 40 0.48 -17.82 -7.18
N ARG A 41 -0.31 -17.14 -6.32
CA ARG A 41 0.04 -15.82 -5.78
C ARG A 41 1.26 -15.88 -4.86
N LEU A 42 1.41 -16.96 -4.08
CA LEU A 42 2.60 -17.17 -3.25
C LEU A 42 3.87 -17.37 -4.11
N GLY A 43 3.77 -18.13 -5.21
CA GLY A 43 4.87 -18.29 -6.16
C GLY A 43 5.26 -16.98 -6.84
N TRP A 44 4.28 -16.16 -7.21
CA TRP A 44 4.52 -14.80 -7.71
C TRP A 44 5.17 -13.91 -6.64
N PHE A 45 4.70 -13.95 -5.39
CA PHE A 45 5.26 -13.19 -4.27
C PHE A 45 6.74 -13.50 -4.03
N TYR A 46 7.11 -14.79 -4.07
CA TYR A 46 8.51 -15.19 -3.99
C TYR A 46 9.35 -14.61 -5.13
N ARG A 47 8.86 -14.66 -6.37
CA ARG A 47 9.57 -14.04 -7.51
C ARG A 47 9.70 -12.53 -7.37
N TYR A 48 8.66 -11.84 -6.88
CA TYR A 48 8.71 -10.40 -6.67
C TYR A 48 9.79 -10.02 -5.66
N VAL A 49 9.86 -10.72 -4.52
CA VAL A 49 10.89 -10.51 -3.49
C VAL A 49 12.28 -10.87 -4.02
N ASP A 50 12.40 -11.90 -4.86
CA ASP A 50 13.68 -12.35 -5.42
C ASP A 50 14.22 -11.46 -6.56
N ASN A 51 13.34 -10.86 -7.37
CA ASN A 51 13.73 -10.18 -8.61
C ASN A 51 14.15 -8.72 -8.43
N HIS A 52 13.86 -8.12 -7.27
CA HIS A 52 14.18 -6.71 -7.01
C HIS A 52 14.98 -6.51 -5.71
N PRO A 53 16.20 -7.10 -5.61
CA PRO A 53 17.01 -7.02 -4.38
C PRO A 53 17.43 -5.59 -4.03
N TRP A 54 17.52 -4.71 -5.03
CA TRP A 54 17.84 -3.30 -4.83
C TRP A 54 16.63 -2.45 -4.44
N ALA A 55 15.40 -2.89 -4.72
CA ALA A 55 14.21 -2.07 -4.43
C ALA A 55 14.10 -1.78 -2.94
N ALA A 56 14.27 -2.76 -2.07
CA ALA A 56 14.20 -2.55 -0.62
C ALA A 56 15.31 -1.59 -0.12
N LEU A 57 16.54 -1.70 -0.65
CA LEU A 57 17.65 -0.81 -0.28
C LEU A 57 17.44 0.62 -0.80
N GLN A 58 16.96 0.76 -2.04
CA GLN A 58 16.63 2.06 -2.63
C GLN A 58 15.49 2.71 -1.85
N THR A 59 14.43 1.97 -1.55
CA THR A 59 13.32 2.46 -0.70
C THR A 59 13.82 2.83 0.70
N ALA A 60 14.70 2.05 1.32
CA ALA A 60 15.26 2.36 2.64
C ALA A 60 15.99 3.70 2.68
N ARG A 61 16.72 4.05 1.60
CA ARG A 61 17.41 5.35 1.46
C ARG A 61 16.43 6.51 1.24
N LEU A 62 15.30 6.25 0.56
CA LEU A 62 14.32 7.27 0.20
C LEU A 62 13.30 7.55 1.30
N VAL A 63 12.96 6.56 2.13
CA VAL A 63 11.93 6.67 3.19
C VAL A 63 12.14 7.86 4.14
N PRO A 64 13.34 8.14 4.66
CA PRO A 64 13.56 9.30 5.53
C PRO A 64 13.27 10.62 4.81
N ARG A 65 13.69 10.75 3.54
CA ARG A 65 13.46 11.94 2.71
C ARG A 65 11.98 12.12 2.36
N HIS A 66 11.32 11.02 1.98
CA HIS A 66 9.89 11.00 1.72
C HIS A 66 9.06 11.44 2.93
N THR A 67 9.52 11.18 4.16
CA THR A 67 8.75 11.55 5.35
C THR A 67 8.69 13.06 5.56
N SER A 68 9.80 13.77 5.32
CA SER A 68 9.81 15.24 5.39
C SER A 68 8.92 15.82 4.30
N TYR A 69 9.13 15.34 3.08
CA TYR A 69 8.34 15.74 1.91
C TYR A 69 6.84 15.50 2.11
N LEU A 70 6.42 14.32 2.56
CA LEU A 70 5.00 14.02 2.79
C LEU A 70 4.39 14.88 3.90
N ARG A 71 5.17 15.28 4.92
CA ARG A 71 4.69 16.20 5.95
C ARG A 71 4.48 17.62 5.41
N GLU A 72 5.39 18.06 4.56
CA GLU A 72 5.29 19.35 3.87
C GLU A 72 4.10 19.37 2.92
N VAL A 73 4.01 18.39 2.01
CA VAL A 73 2.87 18.21 1.10
C VAL A 73 1.56 18.12 1.86
N LYS A 74 1.51 17.39 2.98
CA LYS A 74 0.31 17.33 3.82
C LYS A 74 -0.11 18.71 4.32
N ARG A 75 0.83 19.52 4.82
CA ARG A 75 0.53 20.87 5.34
C ARG A 75 0.01 21.80 4.25
N GLU A 76 0.63 21.77 3.08
CA GLU A 76 0.20 22.57 1.93
C GLU A 76 -1.17 22.12 1.43
N LEU A 77 -1.36 20.80 1.30
CA LEU A 77 -2.66 20.24 0.94
C LEU A 77 -3.73 20.61 1.95
N GLU A 78 -3.47 20.59 3.27
CA GLU A 78 -4.46 20.95 4.31
C GLU A 78 -4.94 22.40 4.22
N ARG A 79 -4.12 23.30 3.66
CA ARG A 79 -4.44 24.74 3.49
C ARG A 79 -5.08 25.06 2.14
N ALA A 80 -4.81 24.25 1.12
CA ALA A 80 -5.32 24.47 -0.22
C ALA A 80 -6.83 24.22 -0.33
N SER A 81 -7.52 25.04 -1.11
CA SER A 81 -8.81 24.67 -1.68
C SER A 81 -8.59 23.55 -2.69
N LEU A 82 -9.45 22.52 -2.63
CA LEU A 82 -9.39 21.40 -3.56
C LEU A 82 -10.30 21.68 -4.76
N PRO A 83 -9.94 21.21 -5.97
CA PRO A 83 -10.75 21.43 -7.15
C PRO A 83 -12.12 20.75 -7.03
N ASP A 84 -13.15 21.38 -7.59
CA ASP A 84 -14.49 20.80 -7.68
C ASP A 84 -14.57 19.81 -8.85
N VAL A 85 -13.99 18.64 -8.65
CA VAL A 85 -14.00 17.52 -9.59
C VAL A 85 -14.48 16.25 -8.89
N PRO A 86 -15.10 15.29 -9.62
CA PRO A 86 -15.42 13.99 -9.05
C PRO A 86 -14.16 13.30 -8.53
N VAL A 87 -14.19 12.86 -7.28
CA VAL A 87 -13.07 12.11 -6.68
C VAL A 87 -13.58 10.83 -6.03
N ARG A 88 -12.92 9.72 -6.32
CA ARG A 88 -13.10 8.42 -5.65
C ARG A 88 -11.83 8.02 -4.95
N VAL A 89 -11.89 7.88 -3.63
CA VAL A 89 -10.77 7.35 -2.84
C VAL A 89 -11.07 5.89 -2.53
N ILE A 90 -10.30 4.98 -3.12
CA ILE A 90 -10.46 3.54 -2.90
C ILE A 90 -9.58 3.10 -1.74
N VAL A 91 -10.19 2.55 -0.69
CA VAL A 91 -9.50 2.10 0.52
C VAL A 91 -9.56 0.58 0.64
N PRO A 92 -8.40 -0.11 0.63
CA PRO A 92 -8.35 -1.54 0.84
C PRO A 92 -8.65 -1.91 2.29
N ARG A 93 -9.50 -2.93 2.46
CA ARG A 93 -9.81 -3.55 3.75
C ARG A 93 -9.43 -5.02 3.71
N SER A 94 -8.46 -5.38 4.54
CA SER A 94 -8.07 -6.77 4.74
C SER A 94 -8.37 -7.20 6.17
N ARG A 95 -8.70 -8.49 6.37
CA ARG A 95 -8.93 -9.13 7.69
C ARG A 95 -7.63 -9.31 8.49
N THR A 96 -6.77 -8.29 8.51
CA THR A 96 -5.47 -8.36 9.18
C THR A 96 -5.58 -8.17 10.70
N ARG A 97 -4.54 -8.57 11.41
CA ARG A 97 -4.35 -8.30 12.85
C ARG A 97 -4.10 -6.82 13.20
N TRP A 98 -3.93 -5.95 12.20
CA TRP A 98 -3.56 -4.53 12.39
C TRP A 98 -4.79 -3.61 12.44
N ARG A 99 -5.89 -4.04 13.06
CA ARG A 99 -7.18 -3.34 13.04
C ARG A 99 -7.08 -1.87 13.47
N ALA A 100 -6.31 -1.57 14.51
CA ALA A 100 -6.12 -0.21 15.00
C ALA A 100 -5.42 0.71 13.96
N THR A 101 -4.44 0.17 13.25
CA THR A 101 -3.76 0.90 12.16
C THR A 101 -4.73 1.22 11.03
N TYR A 102 -5.53 0.23 10.62
CA TYR A 102 -6.56 0.43 9.58
C TYR A 102 -7.64 1.41 10.02
N ALA A 103 -8.08 1.39 11.29
CA ALA A 103 -9.04 2.37 11.79
C ALA A 103 -8.52 3.82 11.70
N LYS A 104 -7.24 4.05 12.01
CA LYS A 104 -6.61 5.37 11.85
C LYS A 104 -6.51 5.80 10.38
N MET A 105 -6.21 4.85 9.49
CA MET A 105 -6.18 5.10 8.04
C MET A 105 -7.58 5.43 7.51
N ASP A 106 -8.60 4.67 7.92
CA ASP A 106 -10.00 4.91 7.56
C ASP A 106 -10.46 6.31 7.98
N ALA A 107 -10.15 6.73 9.21
CA ALA A 107 -10.46 8.08 9.68
C ALA A 107 -9.77 9.16 8.82
N SER A 108 -8.50 8.94 8.46
CA SER A 108 -7.74 9.87 7.62
C SER A 108 -8.31 9.95 6.19
N ASN A 109 -8.70 8.81 5.61
CA ASN A 109 -9.30 8.75 4.27
C ASN A 109 -10.69 9.41 4.25
N ARG A 110 -11.49 9.22 5.30
CA ARG A 110 -12.78 9.92 5.46
C ARG A 110 -12.57 11.43 5.56
N ALA A 111 -11.58 11.88 6.32
CA ALA A 111 -11.25 13.30 6.42
C ALA A 111 -10.83 13.89 5.07
N LEU A 112 -10.02 13.16 4.29
CA LEU A 112 -9.62 13.57 2.94
C LEU A 112 -10.83 13.71 2.00
N VAL A 113 -11.69 12.69 1.93
CA VAL A 113 -12.85 12.69 1.03
C VAL A 113 -13.80 13.85 1.31
N LYS A 114 -14.03 14.18 2.59
CA LYS A 114 -14.89 15.31 2.99
C LYS A 114 -14.42 16.68 2.48
N ARG A 115 -13.16 16.80 2.06
CA ARG A 115 -12.63 18.06 1.53
C ARG A 115 -12.96 18.28 0.06
N PHE A 116 -13.35 17.23 -0.66
CA PHE A 116 -13.80 17.33 -2.04
C PHE A 116 -15.33 17.47 -2.06
N PRO A 117 -15.90 18.48 -2.72
CA PRO A 117 -17.36 18.66 -2.81
C PRO A 117 -18.07 17.42 -3.39
N ARG A 118 -17.41 16.76 -4.35
CA ARG A 118 -17.90 15.56 -5.06
C ARG A 118 -17.09 14.31 -4.70
N GLY A 119 -16.50 14.29 -3.50
CA GLY A 119 -15.68 13.20 -3.00
C GLY A 119 -16.52 12.03 -2.48
N GLU A 120 -16.12 10.81 -2.85
CA GLU A 120 -16.69 9.60 -2.28
C GLU A 120 -15.59 8.60 -1.88
N LEU A 121 -15.89 7.85 -0.81
CA LEU A 121 -15.00 6.83 -0.25
C LEU A 121 -15.51 5.44 -0.63
N VAL A 122 -14.69 4.69 -1.38
CA VAL A 122 -15.03 3.34 -1.82
C VAL A 122 -14.19 2.33 -1.04
N PHE A 123 -14.83 1.39 -0.35
CA PHE A 123 -14.12 0.33 0.36
C PHE A 123 -13.95 -0.90 -0.53
N ALA A 124 -12.71 -1.38 -0.62
CA ALA A 124 -12.39 -2.62 -1.32
C ALA A 124 -12.07 -3.71 -0.28
N ASP A 125 -13.05 -4.55 0.03
CA ASP A 125 -12.86 -5.67 0.95
C ASP A 125 -12.03 -6.80 0.33
N GLY A 126 -11.32 -7.55 1.18
CA GLY A 126 -10.54 -8.72 0.77
C GLY A 126 -9.24 -8.39 0.04
N THR A 127 -8.75 -7.15 0.11
CA THR A 127 -7.50 -6.74 -0.53
C THR A 127 -6.57 -6.02 0.43
N SER A 128 -5.27 -6.16 0.20
CA SER A 128 -4.25 -5.37 0.90
C SER A 128 -3.98 -4.03 0.20
N HIS A 129 -3.24 -3.14 0.87
CA HIS A 129 -2.84 -1.84 0.31
C HIS A 129 -1.95 -1.97 -0.92
N SER A 130 -1.01 -2.91 -0.92
CA SER A 130 -0.02 -3.04 -1.99
C SER A 130 -0.55 -3.72 -3.25
N TRP A 131 -1.72 -4.37 -3.17
CA TRP A 131 -2.19 -5.27 -4.24
C TRP A 131 -3.57 -4.91 -4.80
N LEU A 132 -4.16 -3.77 -4.41
CA LEU A 132 -5.53 -3.40 -4.76
C LEU A 132 -5.86 -3.49 -6.26
N PRO A 133 -5.04 -2.97 -7.20
CA PRO A 133 -5.35 -3.08 -8.63
C PRO A 133 -5.34 -4.52 -9.17
N VAL A 134 -4.63 -5.43 -8.50
CA VAL A 134 -4.49 -6.84 -8.92
C VAL A 134 -5.54 -7.72 -8.23
N GLU A 135 -5.84 -7.45 -6.97
CA GLU A 135 -6.76 -8.25 -6.16
C GLU A 135 -8.23 -7.87 -6.38
N ARG A 136 -8.51 -6.57 -6.61
CA ARG A 136 -9.84 -6.02 -6.83
C ARG A 136 -9.89 -5.10 -8.06
N PRO A 137 -9.52 -5.61 -9.26
CA PRO A 137 -9.58 -4.83 -10.49
C PRO A 137 -11.02 -4.38 -10.80
N ASP A 138 -12.01 -5.17 -10.38
CA ASP A 138 -13.44 -4.85 -10.49
C ASP A 138 -13.78 -3.52 -9.81
N VAL A 139 -13.30 -3.29 -8.59
CA VAL A 139 -13.54 -2.07 -7.82
C VAL A 139 -12.86 -0.86 -8.48
N VAL A 140 -11.64 -1.05 -8.97
CA VAL A 140 -10.89 0.01 -9.65
C VAL A 140 -11.60 0.43 -10.94
N VAL A 141 -11.98 -0.54 -11.78
CA VAL A 141 -12.67 -0.28 -13.04
C VAL A 141 -14.03 0.38 -12.79
N ALA A 142 -14.79 -0.08 -11.79
CA ALA A 142 -16.06 0.52 -11.41
C ALA A 142 -15.88 1.98 -10.98
N ALA A 143 -14.90 2.28 -10.11
CA ALA A 143 -14.63 3.64 -9.67
C ALA A 143 -14.19 4.57 -10.81
N ILE A 144 -13.40 4.06 -11.77
CA ILE A 144 -13.02 4.84 -12.97
C ILE A 144 -14.25 5.14 -13.81
N ARG A 145 -15.08 4.13 -14.11
CA ARG A 145 -16.30 4.32 -14.90
C ARG A 145 -17.25 5.31 -14.25
N ASP A 146 -17.40 5.23 -12.93
CA ASP A 146 -18.22 6.16 -12.16
C ASP A 146 -17.72 7.59 -12.33
N VAL A 147 -16.43 7.86 -12.08
CA VAL A 147 -15.83 9.20 -12.30
C VAL A 147 -16.05 9.71 -13.72
N LEU A 148 -15.84 8.86 -14.73
CA LEU A 148 -16.01 9.23 -16.14
C LEU A 148 -17.47 9.45 -16.55
N SER A 149 -18.42 8.87 -15.82
CA SER A 149 -19.86 9.01 -16.12
C SER A 149 -20.49 10.27 -15.51
N VAL A 150 -19.83 10.89 -14.53
CA VAL A 150 -20.28 12.14 -13.88
C VAL A 150 -19.43 13.36 -14.31
N ALA A 151 -18.46 13.17 -15.20
CA ALA A 151 -17.65 14.23 -15.82
C ALA A 151 -18.31 14.69 -17.12
#